data_AF-A0A0M1GKC6-F1
#
_entry.id   AF-A0A0M1GKC6-F1
#
_cell.length_a   1.000
_cell.length_b   1.000
_cell.length_c   1.000
_cell.angle_alpha   90.00
_cell.angle_beta   90.00
_cell.angle_gamma   90.00
#
_symmetry.space_group_name_H-M   'P 1'
#
loop_
_entity.id
_entity.type
_entity.pdbx_description
1 polymer ?
#
loop_
_entity_poly.entity_id
_entity_poly.type
_entity_poly.pdbx_seq_one_letter_code
_entity_poly.pdbx_strand_id
1 'polypeptide(L)'
;MNKGMSLTTLLFSLALFSVLFIAFNQWTASQRKSAVKTYQDFQAIQVAENQAQRQFLGLPCEQLIQQNGLTFRVQCQNERVIVRYPMGEISIKTK
;
A
#
# COMPACT_ATOMS: atom_id res chain seq x y z
N MET A 1 11.16 49.92 22.91
CA MET A 1 10.61 49.16 24.06
C MET A 1 10.07 47.85 23.51
N ASN A 2 10.84 46.77 23.63
CA ASN A 2 10.51 45.47 23.04
C ASN A 2 9.27 44.90 23.75
N LYS A 3 8.12 44.86 23.06
CA LYS A 3 6.96 44.12 23.55
C LYS A 3 7.28 42.64 23.41
N GLY A 4 7.88 42.06 24.46
CA GLY A 4 8.03 40.61 24.58
C GLY A 4 6.68 39.95 24.37
N MET A 5 6.68 38.81 23.68
CA MET A 5 5.47 38.01 23.48
C MET A 5 4.85 37.71 24.85
N SER A 6 3.56 37.99 25.01
CA SER A 6 2.84 37.55 26.20
C SER A 6 2.91 36.02 26.27
N LEU A 7 3.12 35.46 27.48
CA LEU A 7 3.13 34.02 27.72
C LEU A 7 1.87 33.35 27.16
N THR A 8 0.72 34.04 27.23
CA THR A 8 -0.54 33.56 26.66
C THR A 8 -0.47 33.41 25.14
N THR A 9 0.09 34.39 24.42
CA THR A 9 0.27 34.33 22.96
C THR A 9 1.19 33.17 22.56
N LEU A 10 2.23 32.91 23.35
CA LEU A 10 3.13 31.77 23.13
C LEU A 10 2.41 30.43 23.34
N LEU A 11 1.63 30.30 24.42
CA LEU A 11 0.90 29.06 24.69
C LEU A 11 -0.19 28.80 23.65
N PHE A 12 -0.91 29.83 23.22
CA PHE A 12 -1.90 29.72 22.15
C PHE A 12 -1.26 29.30 20.82
N SER A 13 -0.12 29.89 20.45
CA SER A 13 0.57 29.50 19.22
C SER A 13 1.08 28.06 19.28
N LEU A 14 1.69 27.65 20.40
CA LEU A 14 2.13 26.27 20.61
C LEU A 14 0.97 25.27 20.56
N ALA A 15 -0.17 25.58 21.19
CA ALA A 15 -1.35 24.73 21.14
C ALA A 15 -1.87 24.58 19.70
N LEU A 16 -1.96 25.69 18.95
CA LEU A 16 -2.39 25.69 17.56
C LEU A 16 -1.45 24.83 16.68
N PHE A 17 -0.14 25.05 16.77
CA PHE A 17 0.84 24.27 16.01
C PHE A 17 0.83 22.80 16.39
N SER A 18 0.61 22.47 17.67
CA SER A 18 0.53 21.08 18.13
C SER A 18 -0.67 20.36 17.51
N VAL A 19 -1.85 21.01 17.50
CA VAL A 19 -3.06 20.45 16.87
C VAL A 19 -2.83 20.22 15.37
N LEU A 20 -2.30 21.22 14.67
CA LEU A 20 -2.00 21.11 13.24
C LEU A 20 -0.99 20.00 12.95
N PHE A 21 0.06 19.92 13.76
CA PHE A 21 1.10 18.90 13.63
C PHE A 21 0.52 17.50 13.81
N ILE A 22 -0.32 17.28 14.84
CA ILE A 22 -0.94 15.98 15.08
C ILE A 22 -1.86 15.60 13.91
N ALA A 23 -2.73 16.52 13.47
CA ALA A 23 -3.64 16.27 12.35
C ALA A 23 -2.88 15.92 11.06
N PHE A 24 -1.82 16.68 10.76
CA PHE A 24 -0.99 16.42 9.58
C PHE A 24 -0.30 15.05 9.67
N ASN A 25 0.30 14.71 10.81
CA ASN A 25 0.96 13.41 10.98
C ASN A 25 0.00 12.23 10.84
N GLN A 26 -1.21 12.34 11.40
CA GLN A 26 -2.24 11.31 11.24
C GLN A 26 -2.66 11.15 9.77
N TRP A 27 -2.85 12.27 9.06
CA TRP A 27 -3.17 12.25 7.64
C TRP A 27 -2.03 11.65 6.81
N THR A 28 -0.77 12.04 7.04
CA THR A 28 0.40 11.49 6.35
C THR A 28 0.56 10.00 6.62
N ALA A 29 0.31 9.53 7.84
CA ALA A 29 0.34 8.11 8.16
C ALA A 29 -0.72 7.32 7.37
N SER A 30 -1.92 7.89 7.21
CA SER A 30 -2.98 7.32 6.37
C SER A 30 -2.58 7.29 4.89
N GLN A 31 -2.04 8.40 4.36
CA GLN A 31 -1.55 8.49 2.98
C GLN A 31 -0.44 7.45 2.70
N ARG A 32 0.51 7.29 3.62
CA ARG A 32 1.58 6.29 3.48
C ARG A 32 1.02 4.88 3.40
N LYS A 33 0.03 4.53 4.23
CA LYS A 33 -0.63 3.22 4.18
C LYS A 33 -1.33 3.00 2.83
N SER A 34 -2.02 4.00 2.33
CA SER A 34 -2.68 3.95 1.01
C SER A 34 -1.68 3.77 -0.14
N ALA A 35 -0.58 4.54 -0.14
CA ALA A 35 0.45 4.43 -1.17
C ALA A 35 1.11 3.04 -1.20
N VAL A 36 1.43 2.47 -0.02
CA VAL A 36 1.96 1.10 0.07
C VAL A 36 0.95 0.09 -0.48
N LYS A 37 -0.34 0.22 -0.14
CA LYS A 37 -1.37 -0.67 -0.68
C LYS A 37 -1.42 -0.60 -2.20
N THR A 38 -1.52 0.60 -2.77
CA THR A 38 -1.55 0.79 -4.23
C THR A 38 -0.32 0.16 -4.89
N TYR A 39 0.87 0.35 -4.33
CA TYR A 39 2.08 -0.26 -4.85
C TYR A 39 2.07 -1.80 -4.79
N GLN A 40 1.54 -2.40 -3.71
CA GLN A 40 1.36 -3.85 -3.62
C GLN A 40 0.30 -4.37 -4.60
N ASP A 41 -0.80 -3.64 -4.79
CA ASP A 41 -1.85 -3.98 -5.76
C ASP A 41 -1.25 -4.05 -7.19
N PHE A 42 -0.45 -3.06 -7.61
CA PHE A 42 0.22 -3.06 -8.92
C PHE A 42 1.21 -4.21 -9.10
N GLN A 43 1.95 -4.58 -8.05
CA GLN A 43 2.85 -5.73 -8.12
C GLN A 43 2.09 -7.04 -8.22
N ALA A 44 1.01 -7.18 -7.44
CA ALA A 44 0.16 -8.35 -7.50
C ALA A 44 -0.43 -8.52 -8.91
N ILE A 45 -0.83 -7.42 -9.57
CA ILE A 45 -1.36 -7.44 -10.96
C ILE A 45 -0.31 -8.00 -11.92
N GLN A 46 0.93 -7.50 -11.86
CA GLN A 46 2.02 -8.00 -12.70
C GLN A 46 2.31 -9.49 -12.47
N VAL A 47 2.29 -9.92 -11.21
CA VAL A 47 2.40 -11.34 -10.86
C VAL A 47 1.26 -12.13 -11.48
N ALA A 48 0.02 -11.66 -11.36
CA ALA A 48 -1.14 -12.36 -11.88
C ALA A 48 -1.10 -12.48 -13.41
N GLU A 49 -0.77 -11.40 -14.11
CA GLU A 49 -0.61 -11.36 -15.57
C GLU A 49 0.48 -12.33 -16.04
N ASN A 50 1.62 -12.37 -15.34
CA ASN A 50 2.69 -13.32 -15.64
C ASN A 50 2.20 -14.78 -15.50
N GLN A 51 1.44 -15.10 -14.45
CA GLN A 51 0.91 -16.45 -14.25
C GLN A 51 -0.17 -16.80 -15.28
N ALA A 52 -1.00 -15.84 -15.67
CA ALA A 52 -1.95 -16.01 -16.78
C ALA A 52 -1.22 -16.35 -18.09
N GLN A 53 -0.12 -15.65 -18.38
CA GLN A 53 0.71 -15.92 -19.55
C GLN A 53 1.38 -17.30 -19.47
N ARG A 54 1.84 -17.73 -18.29
CA ARG A 54 2.36 -19.08 -18.08
C ARG A 54 1.30 -20.14 -18.38
N GLN A 55 0.07 -19.98 -17.87
CA GLN A 55 -1.03 -20.88 -18.18
C GLN A 55 -1.32 -20.94 -19.69
N PHE A 56 -1.33 -19.79 -20.36
CA PHE A 56 -1.52 -19.72 -21.81
C PHE A 56 -0.44 -20.49 -22.59
N LEU A 57 0.80 -20.48 -22.10
CA LEU A 57 1.92 -21.23 -22.66
C LEU A 57 1.96 -22.71 -22.23
N GLY A 58 0.98 -23.18 -21.44
CA GLY A 58 0.96 -24.55 -20.90
C GLY A 58 2.02 -24.82 -19.82
N LEU A 59 2.60 -23.76 -19.23
CA LEU A 59 3.59 -23.85 -18.17
C LEU A 59 2.92 -24.03 -16.79
N PRO A 60 3.59 -24.68 -15.82
CA PRO A 60 3.05 -24.83 -14.48
C PRO A 60 2.92 -23.47 -13.79
N CYS A 61 1.83 -23.33 -13.02
CA CYS A 61 1.58 -22.18 -12.17
C CYS A 61 2.49 -22.21 -10.94
N GLU A 62 3.17 -21.11 -10.68
CA GLU A 62 3.95 -20.92 -9.45
C GLU A 62 3.01 -20.60 -8.31
N GLN A 63 3.23 -21.20 -7.13
CA GLN A 63 2.35 -21.00 -5.96
C GLN A 63 2.87 -19.93 -5.00
N LEU A 64 4.18 -19.65 -5.04
CA LEU A 64 4.84 -18.71 -4.13
C LEU A 64 5.88 -17.91 -4.89
N ILE A 65 5.75 -16.59 -4.89
CA ILE A 65 6.66 -15.68 -5.57
C ILE A 65 7.15 -14.66 -4.53
N GLN A 66 8.46 -14.47 -4.44
CA GLN A 66 9.06 -13.44 -3.60
C GLN A 66 9.66 -12.33 -4.46
N GLN A 67 9.14 -11.11 -4.30
CA GLN A 67 9.62 -9.93 -5.01
C GLN A 67 9.56 -8.71 -4.08
N ASN A 68 10.59 -7.86 -4.13
CA ASN A 68 10.67 -6.62 -3.35
C ASN A 68 10.40 -6.81 -1.84
N GLY A 69 10.87 -7.93 -1.28
CA GLY A 69 10.68 -8.28 0.14
C GLY A 69 9.25 -8.71 0.50
N LEU A 70 8.36 -8.88 -0.47
CA LEU A 70 6.99 -9.35 -0.28
C LEU A 70 6.85 -10.79 -0.77
N THR A 71 5.97 -11.53 -0.11
CA THR A 71 5.60 -12.89 -0.51
C THR A 71 4.20 -12.88 -1.10
N PHE A 72 4.09 -13.28 -2.36
CA PHE A 72 2.85 -13.44 -3.09
C PHE A 72 2.48 -14.92 -3.13
N ARG A 73 1.30 -15.26 -2.59
CA ARG A 73 0.73 -16.60 -2.73
C ARG A 73 -0.21 -16.61 -3.91
N VAL A 74 0.08 -17.45 -4.88
CA VAL A 74 -0.65 -17.53 -6.14
C VAL A 74 -1.45 -18.82 -6.16
N GLN A 75 -2.69 -18.72 -6.61
CA GLN A 75 -3.54 -19.86 -6.90
C GLN A 75 -4.10 -19.69 -8.31
N CYS A 76 -3.62 -20.53 -9.23
CA CYS A 76 -4.19 -20.61 -10.56
C CYS A 76 -5.30 -21.65 -10.59
N GLN A 77 -6.51 -21.18 -10.88
CA GLN A 77 -7.67 -21.98 -11.25
C GLN A 77 -7.86 -21.87 -12.77
N ASN A 78 -8.55 -22.81 -13.42
CA ASN A 78 -8.61 -22.90 -14.89
C ASN A 78 -8.77 -21.56 -15.62
N GLU A 79 -9.70 -20.70 -15.18
CA GLU A 79 -9.98 -19.40 -15.81
C GLU A 79 -9.70 -18.20 -14.91
N ARG A 80 -8.99 -18.40 -13.78
CA ARG A 80 -8.71 -17.34 -12.81
C ARG A 80 -7.35 -17.50 -12.16
N VAL A 81 -6.63 -16.40 -12.04
CA VAL A 81 -5.42 -16.31 -11.23
C VAL A 81 -5.71 -15.44 -10.01
N ILE A 82 -5.53 -16.02 -8.83
CA ILE A 82 -5.70 -15.34 -7.55
C ILE A 82 -4.31 -15.10 -6.96
N VAL A 83 -4.02 -13.87 -6.58
CA VAL A 83 -2.74 -13.48 -5.98
C VAL A 83 -2.99 -12.79 -4.64
N ARG A 84 -2.49 -13.39 -3.56
CA ARG A 84 -2.60 -12.92 -2.18
C ARG A 84 -1.29 -12.33 -1.70
N TYR A 85 -1.36 -11.18 -1.03
CA TYR A 85 -0.21 -10.41 -0.52
C TYR A 85 -0.58 -9.73 0.81
N PRO A 86 0.39 -9.18 1.58
CA PRO A 86 0.11 -8.70 2.93
C PRO A 86 -1.02 -7.67 3.05
N MET A 87 -1.19 -6.80 2.04
CA MET A 87 -2.19 -5.73 2.04
C MET A 87 -3.48 -6.07 1.29
N GLY A 88 -3.64 -7.30 0.77
CA GLY A 88 -4.86 -7.68 0.05
C GLY A 88 -4.77 -8.93 -0.82
N GLU A 89 -5.74 -9.03 -1.73
CA GLU A 89 -5.85 -10.07 -2.74
C GLU A 89 -6.36 -9.44 -4.04
N ILE A 90 -5.87 -9.95 -5.17
CA ILE A 90 -6.48 -9.70 -6.47
C ILE A 90 -6.86 -11.02 -7.14
N SER A 91 -7.86 -10.96 -8.00
CA SER A 91 -8.29 -12.07 -8.83
C SER A 91 -8.51 -11.56 -10.24
N ILE A 92 -7.76 -12.09 -11.20
CA ILE A 92 -7.93 -11.77 -12.62
C ILE A 92 -8.49 -12.97 -13.36
N LYS A 93 -9.33 -12.71 -14.37
CA LYS A 93 -9.77 -13.75 -15.30
C LYS A 93 -8.73 -13.91 -16.40
N THR A 94 -8.49 -15.15 -16.80
CA THR A 94 -7.54 -15.51 -17.86
C THR A 94 -8.20 -15.81 -19.21
N LYS A 95 -9.54 -15.74 -19.26
CA LYS A 95 -10.39 -15.84 -20.44
C LYS A 95 -11.49 -14.78 -20.42
#